data_AF-A0A439DKI2-F1
#
_entry.id   AF-A0A439DKI2-F1
#
_cell.length_a   1.000
_cell.length_b   1.000
_cell.length_c   1.000
_cell.angle_alpha   90.00
_cell.angle_beta   90.00
_cell.angle_gamma   90.00
#
_symmetry.space_group_name_H-M   'P 1'
#
loop_
_entity.id
_entity.type
_entity.pdbx_description
1 polymer ?
#
loop_
_entity_poly.entity_id
_entity_poly.type
_entity_poly.pdbx_seq_one_letter_code
_entity_poly.pdbx_strand_id
1 'polypeptide(L)'
;MISDGAHVVVTDLTISFGSLATPPAANTLGRHRWHRVEKDLYLHLGEQSAWLYVATLKKEELTTDDLVVTQIRVGEQNSDGDLDSEWESRPAGIWVQRGKYTENHPVVTNLDVLFGTDAVDPRPQWTLMRQSLQLGIDGRLDIPIARLTVCNGWTKPRPDNPYTPESLRVREDGKFKIVQISDTHMVTGVGVCKDAIDAHGNFLPPSVADPLTVDFIGGVLDVEKPDLVILTGDQVHHDILDSQSAIFKVVAPLITRSIPFAAVFGNHDTEGSYALSRGSQMSLLKSLPFSLCQAGPQEVEGVGNYYLQVFSHTSHCPLITLFFLDSHGQIQSTVKDPDYEPIKQSQVDWFKSTSQALHKARAHKPDSDNSSHVSLAFMHIPFPEYADSRLEILSGHRREPTEGPSYNSHFYDALVEEGVVAAENHNAATRSYLKLGPGYATEAAVGLEDMAHTVKTGITAE
;
A
#
# COMPACT_ATOMS: atom_id res chain seq x y z
N MET A 1 13.13 5.00 -6.64
CA MET A 1 13.93 4.05 -5.84
C MET A 1 15.34 4.58 -5.71
N ILE A 2 15.78 4.95 -4.50
CA ILE A 2 17.18 5.30 -4.24
C ILE A 2 17.86 4.01 -3.79
N SER A 3 18.92 3.66 -4.52
CA SER A 3 19.75 2.46 -4.33
C SER A 3 20.25 2.30 -2.89
N ASP A 4 20.19 1.07 -2.40
CA ASP A 4 20.99 0.57 -1.28
C ASP A 4 22.45 1.01 -1.43
N GLY A 5 22.99 1.67 -0.39
CA GLY A 5 24.43 1.87 -0.22
C GLY A 5 24.96 3.31 -0.26
N ALA A 6 24.13 4.34 -0.48
CA ALA A 6 24.57 5.73 -0.37
C ALA A 6 23.71 6.52 0.60
N HIS A 7 24.22 6.74 1.81
CA HIS A 7 23.67 7.72 2.74
C HIS A 7 23.80 9.10 2.11
N VAL A 8 22.73 9.71 1.60
CA VAL A 8 22.73 11.06 1.01
C VAL A 8 22.19 12.12 1.97
N VAL A 9 22.77 13.33 1.92
CA VAL A 9 22.26 14.52 2.62
C VAL A 9 21.76 15.53 1.61
N VAL A 10 20.61 16.15 1.90
CA VAL A 10 20.06 17.25 1.11
C VAL A 10 20.85 18.53 1.38
N THR A 11 21.33 19.13 0.32
CA THR A 11 22.16 20.34 0.33
C THR A 11 21.41 21.58 -0.16
N ASP A 12 20.40 21.37 -1.02
CA ASP A 12 19.50 22.42 -1.47
C ASP A 12 18.23 21.80 -2.09
N LEU A 13 17.21 22.63 -2.28
CA LEU A 13 16.02 22.30 -3.06
C LEU A 13 15.47 23.52 -3.77
N THR A 14 14.72 23.29 -4.85
CA THR A 14 13.97 24.34 -5.53
C THR A 14 12.80 23.75 -6.32
N ILE A 15 11.85 24.59 -6.71
CA ILE A 15 10.77 24.24 -7.62
C ILE A 15 10.97 24.99 -8.93
N SER A 16 10.81 24.26 -10.03
CA SER A 16 10.84 24.82 -11.38
C SER A 16 9.46 24.68 -12.03
N PHE A 17 8.99 25.77 -12.65
CA PHE A 17 7.69 25.83 -13.33
C PHE A 17 7.88 25.68 -14.85
N GLY A 18 6.95 24.99 -15.51
CA GLY A 18 6.94 24.72 -16.94
C GLY A 18 7.18 23.25 -17.31
N SER A 19 6.70 22.84 -18.49
CA SER A 19 6.79 21.47 -19.01
C SER A 19 8.21 21.07 -19.45
N LEU A 20 9.03 22.05 -19.84
CA LEU A 20 10.45 21.92 -20.17
C LEU A 20 11.36 22.26 -18.98
N ALA A 21 10.84 22.23 -17.75
CA ALA A 21 11.61 22.48 -16.55
C ALA A 21 12.87 21.61 -16.59
N THR A 22 13.99 22.27 -16.84
CA THR A 22 15.32 21.68 -16.71
C THR A 22 15.72 21.88 -15.25
N PRO A 23 16.54 20.97 -14.68
CA PRO A 23 17.18 21.29 -13.41
C PRO A 23 17.83 22.68 -13.54
N PRO A 24 17.86 23.49 -12.47
CA PRO A 24 18.52 24.79 -12.52
C PRO A 24 19.86 24.64 -13.24
N ALA A 25 20.12 25.46 -14.26
CA ALA A 25 21.35 25.39 -15.08
C ALA A 25 22.65 25.59 -14.27
N ALA A 26 22.55 25.75 -12.96
CA ALA A 26 23.64 25.87 -12.02
C ALA A 26 24.14 24.48 -11.56
N ASN A 27 25.21 24.04 -12.22
CA ASN A 27 26.19 23.06 -11.73
C ASN A 27 25.86 21.57 -11.82
N THR A 28 25.65 21.04 -13.02
CA THR A 28 26.13 19.67 -13.34
C THR A 28 27.67 19.57 -13.32
N LEU A 29 28.37 20.70 -13.17
CA LEU A 29 29.82 20.82 -12.95
C LEU A 29 30.24 20.82 -11.46
N GLY A 30 29.29 20.73 -10.51
CA GLY A 30 29.57 20.73 -9.07
C GLY A 30 29.55 19.33 -8.43
N ARG A 31 30.03 19.21 -7.19
CA ARG A 31 29.94 17.96 -6.39
C ARG A 31 28.47 17.54 -6.13
N HIS A 32 27.55 18.51 -6.11
CA HIS A 32 26.13 18.30 -5.77
C HIS A 32 25.35 17.65 -6.91
N ARG A 33 24.55 16.63 -6.59
CA ARG A 33 23.72 15.91 -7.56
C ARG A 33 22.27 16.33 -7.43
N TRP A 34 21.81 17.08 -8.43
CA TRP A 34 20.41 17.44 -8.59
C TRP A 34 19.64 16.27 -9.22
N HIS A 35 18.52 15.92 -8.60
CA HIS A 35 17.53 15.01 -9.18
C HIS A 35 16.13 15.61 -9.05
N ARG A 36 15.25 15.20 -9.94
CA ARG A 36 13.84 15.59 -9.93
C ARG A 36 13.05 14.56 -9.13
N VAL A 37 12.13 15.02 -8.30
CA VAL A 37 11.07 14.17 -7.75
C VAL A 37 10.02 14.03 -8.85
N GLU A 38 9.80 12.80 -9.31
CA GLU A 38 8.95 12.48 -10.47
C GLU A 38 7.45 12.56 -10.13
N LYS A 39 7.01 13.76 -9.71
CA LYS A 39 5.61 14.13 -9.44
C LYS A 39 5.35 15.55 -9.94
N ASP A 40 4.41 15.71 -10.87
CA ASP A 40 3.94 17.03 -11.27
C ASP A 40 3.15 17.64 -10.12
N LEU A 41 3.57 18.81 -9.64
CA LEU A 41 2.94 19.48 -8.52
C LEU A 41 1.51 19.95 -8.82
N TYR A 42 1.09 19.94 -10.10
CA TYR A 42 -0.29 20.19 -10.54
C TYR A 42 -1.05 18.91 -10.92
N LEU A 43 -0.48 17.73 -10.66
CA LEU A 43 -1.09 16.42 -10.95
C LEU A 43 -1.59 16.27 -12.39
N HIS A 44 -0.93 16.95 -13.34
CA HIS A 44 -1.31 16.97 -14.76
C HIS A 44 -2.70 17.56 -15.07
N LEU A 45 -3.36 18.17 -14.08
CA LEU A 45 -4.66 18.85 -14.23
C LEU A 45 -4.51 20.36 -14.50
N GLY A 46 -3.34 20.92 -14.23
CA GLY A 46 -3.05 22.34 -14.47
C GLY A 46 -2.70 22.67 -15.92
N GLU A 47 -2.87 23.94 -16.30
CA GLU A 47 -2.40 24.46 -17.61
C GLU A 47 -0.86 24.52 -17.70
N GLN A 48 -0.18 24.39 -16.56
CA GLN A 48 1.27 24.32 -16.44
C GLN A 48 1.66 23.15 -15.53
N SER A 49 2.91 22.71 -15.63
CA SER A 49 3.53 21.75 -14.72
C SER A 49 4.51 22.44 -13.78
N ALA A 50 4.80 21.82 -12.64
CA ALA A 50 5.93 22.19 -11.81
C ALA A 50 6.55 20.95 -11.16
N TRP A 51 7.85 21.03 -10.85
CA TRP A 51 8.60 19.89 -10.35
C TRP A 51 9.54 20.30 -9.22
N LEU A 52 9.62 19.46 -8.19
CA LEU A 52 10.59 19.59 -7.11
C LEU A 52 11.95 19.02 -7.54
N TYR A 53 12.99 19.82 -7.39
CA TYR A 53 14.39 19.42 -7.59
C TYR A 53 15.12 19.42 -6.26
N VAL A 54 15.90 18.36 -6.02
CA VAL A 54 16.62 18.15 -4.77
C VAL A 54 18.10 17.95 -5.07
N ALA A 55 18.94 18.77 -4.45
CA ALA A 55 20.39 18.65 -4.51
C ALA A 55 20.89 17.78 -3.37
N THR A 56 21.64 16.72 -3.68
CA THR A 56 22.18 15.81 -2.68
C THR A 56 23.68 15.65 -2.79
N LEU A 57 24.32 15.37 -1.66
CA LEU A 57 25.70 14.86 -1.56
C LEU A 57 25.70 13.52 -0.86
N LYS A 58 26.59 12.62 -1.27
CA LYS A 58 26.85 11.41 -0.50
C LYS A 58 27.55 11.75 0.81
N LYS A 59 27.25 11.01 1.87
CA LYS A 59 27.82 11.20 3.20
C LYS A 59 29.34 11.11 3.16
N GLU A 60 29.88 10.18 2.38
CA GLU A 60 31.34 9.98 2.24
C GLU A 60 32.01 11.13 1.48
N GLU A 61 31.23 11.93 0.76
CA GLU A 61 31.70 13.10 0.03
C GLU A 61 31.59 14.37 0.88
N LEU A 62 30.90 14.37 2.03
CA LEU A 62 30.70 15.57 2.86
C LEU A 62 31.95 15.99 3.64
N THR A 63 32.13 17.31 3.75
CA THR A 63 33.14 17.99 4.56
C THR A 63 32.45 18.91 5.58
N THR A 64 33.17 19.31 6.63
CA THR A 64 32.64 20.23 7.66
C THR A 64 32.33 21.64 7.15
N ASP A 65 32.78 21.98 5.94
CA ASP A 65 32.50 23.26 5.29
C ASP A 65 31.31 23.20 4.32
N ASP A 66 30.81 22.00 3.99
CA ASP A 66 29.63 21.88 3.15
C ASP A 66 28.39 22.33 3.91
N LEU A 67 27.61 23.20 3.28
CA LEU A 67 26.30 23.63 3.79
C LEU A 67 25.25 22.60 3.41
N VAL A 68 24.51 22.14 4.41
CA VAL A 68 23.43 21.16 4.28
C VAL A 68 22.12 21.76 4.75
N VAL A 69 21.00 21.30 4.21
CA VAL A 69 19.68 21.70 4.67
C VAL A 69 19.42 21.06 6.03
N THR A 70 19.23 21.91 7.04
CA THR A 70 18.97 21.49 8.43
C THR A 70 17.49 21.60 8.78
N GLN A 71 16.79 22.58 8.22
CA GLN A 71 15.36 22.77 8.41
C GLN A 71 14.69 23.29 7.14
N ILE A 72 13.41 22.95 7.01
CA ILE A 72 12.54 23.43 5.94
C ILE A 72 11.19 23.82 6.56
N ARG A 73 10.64 24.96 6.13
CA ARG A 73 9.25 25.35 6.39
C ARG A 73 8.58 25.76 5.08
N VAL A 74 7.26 25.64 5.05
CA VAL A 74 6.43 26.10 3.93
C VAL A 74 5.41 27.09 4.47
N GLY A 75 5.20 28.21 3.79
CA GLY A 75 4.23 29.23 4.18
C GLY A 75 4.58 30.65 3.69
N GLU A 76 3.66 31.58 3.98
CA GLU A 76 3.86 33.00 3.69
C GLU A 76 4.97 33.60 4.55
N GLN A 77 5.58 34.67 4.05
CA GLN A 77 6.51 35.46 4.83
C GLN A 77 5.74 36.15 5.96
N ASN A 78 6.03 35.83 7.23
CA ASN A 78 5.45 36.56 8.35
C ASN A 78 5.82 38.05 8.23
N SER A 79 4.81 38.93 8.22
CA SER A 79 4.98 40.38 8.19
C SER A 79 5.50 40.97 9.50
N ASP A 80 5.43 40.20 10.60
CA ASP A 80 5.96 40.59 11.91
C ASP A 80 7.19 39.74 12.29
N GLY A 81 8.38 40.32 12.12
CA GLY A 81 9.50 40.13 13.04
C GLY A 81 10.54 39.04 12.77
N ASP A 82 10.51 38.30 11.67
CA ASP A 82 11.57 37.31 11.35
C ASP A 82 12.67 37.97 10.49
N LEU A 83 13.41 38.91 11.09
CA LEU A 83 14.72 39.38 10.59
C LEU A 83 15.82 38.32 10.86
N ASP A 84 15.46 37.03 10.86
CA ASP A 84 16.44 35.96 11.00
C ASP A 84 17.14 35.80 9.65
N SER A 85 18.36 36.34 9.55
CA SER A 85 19.24 36.27 8.38
C SER A 85 19.63 34.84 7.96
N GLU A 86 19.08 33.82 8.63
CA GLU A 86 19.39 32.40 8.46
C GLU A 86 18.41 31.65 7.54
N TRP A 87 17.22 32.21 7.26
CA TRP A 87 16.24 31.59 6.36
C TRP A 87 16.37 32.09 4.93
N GLU A 88 16.58 31.18 3.99
CA GLU A 88 16.63 31.49 2.57
C GLU A 88 15.31 31.10 1.87
N SER A 89 14.75 32.03 1.09
CA SER A 89 13.55 31.75 0.30
C SER A 89 13.85 30.88 -0.93
N ARG A 90 12.87 30.06 -1.30
CA ARG A 90 12.78 29.27 -2.54
C ARG A 90 11.37 29.43 -3.14
N PRO A 91 11.17 29.10 -4.43
CA PRO A 91 9.85 29.17 -5.05
C PRO A 91 8.79 28.31 -4.34
N ALA A 92 7.52 28.66 -4.56
CA ALA A 92 6.33 28.03 -3.97
C ALA A 92 6.25 28.09 -2.42
N GLY A 93 6.70 29.20 -1.83
CA GLY A 93 6.56 29.45 -0.39
C GLY A 93 7.47 28.59 0.48
N ILE A 94 8.52 28.01 -0.10
CA ILE A 94 9.51 27.20 0.62
C ILE A 94 10.56 28.11 1.24
N TRP A 95 10.93 27.82 2.48
CA TRP A 95 12.03 28.46 3.19
C TRP A 95 12.97 27.39 3.75
N VAL A 96 14.27 27.59 3.58
CA VAL A 96 15.29 26.64 3.99
C VAL A 96 16.28 27.30 4.95
N GLN A 97 16.67 26.59 6.00
CA GLN A 97 17.89 26.89 6.75
C GLN A 97 18.98 25.95 6.30
N ARG A 98 20.17 26.52 6.10
CA ARG A 98 21.37 25.75 5.78
C ARG A 98 22.44 26.01 6.82
N GLY A 99 23.04 24.93 7.30
CA GLY A 99 24.10 24.96 8.29
C GLY A 99 25.29 24.11 7.84
N LYS A 100 26.46 24.35 8.44
CA LYS A 100 27.61 23.47 8.23
C LYS A 100 27.28 22.06 8.68
N TYR A 101 27.64 21.07 7.87
CA TYR A 101 27.44 19.67 8.23
C TYR A 101 28.23 19.32 9.51
N THR A 102 27.53 18.71 10.46
CA THR A 102 28.14 18.04 11.61
C THR A 102 27.43 16.72 11.84
N GLU A 103 28.15 15.71 12.35
CA GLU A 103 27.57 14.37 12.55
C GLU A 103 26.45 14.33 13.61
N ASN A 104 26.38 15.35 14.48
CA ASN A 104 25.49 15.39 15.64
C ASN A 104 24.22 16.26 15.46
N HIS A 105 24.10 16.99 14.34
CA HIS A 105 22.94 17.85 14.09
C HIS A 105 21.90 17.17 13.18
N PRO A 106 20.61 17.51 13.34
CA PRO A 106 19.58 17.02 12.43
C PRO A 106 19.86 17.52 11.02
N VAL A 107 19.91 16.58 10.07
CA VAL A 107 20.10 16.85 8.64
C VAL A 107 18.91 16.33 7.87
N VAL A 108 18.48 17.06 6.86
CA VAL A 108 17.49 16.56 5.91
C VAL A 108 18.18 15.58 4.98
N THR A 109 17.66 14.35 4.88
CA THR A 109 18.27 13.28 4.06
C THR A 109 17.44 12.96 2.83
N ASN A 110 16.15 13.29 2.83
CA ASN A 110 15.27 13.05 1.70
C ASN A 110 14.06 13.99 1.70
N LEU A 111 13.48 14.18 0.52
CA LEU A 111 12.32 15.00 0.26
C LEU A 111 11.39 14.31 -0.73
N ASP A 112 10.10 14.48 -0.54
CA ASP A 112 9.06 13.96 -1.43
C ASP A 112 7.84 14.89 -1.36
N VAL A 113 6.83 14.65 -2.20
CA VAL A 113 5.59 15.43 -2.24
C VAL A 113 4.40 14.50 -2.13
N LEU A 114 3.44 14.83 -1.28
CA LEU A 114 2.17 14.12 -1.16
C LEU A 114 1.02 15.09 -1.45
N PHE A 115 -0.12 14.55 -1.88
CA PHE A 115 -1.21 15.34 -2.44
C PHE A 115 -2.51 15.15 -1.67
N GLY A 116 -3.22 16.25 -1.46
CA GLY A 116 -4.51 16.29 -0.76
C GLY A 116 -4.44 16.98 0.60
N THR A 117 -5.58 17.51 1.03
CA THR A 117 -5.77 18.05 2.40
C THR A 117 -5.74 16.95 3.45
N ASP A 118 -6.17 15.75 3.05
CA ASP A 118 -6.17 14.49 3.77
C ASP A 118 -4.86 13.69 3.63
N ALA A 119 -3.84 14.23 2.95
CA ALA A 119 -2.55 13.57 2.82
C ALA A 119 -1.92 13.27 4.18
N VAL A 120 -1.34 12.07 4.30
CA VAL A 120 -0.61 11.59 5.48
C VAL A 120 0.69 10.95 5.05
N ASP A 121 1.72 11.05 5.89
CA ASP A 121 2.99 10.34 5.68
C ASP A 121 3.23 9.38 6.86
N PRO A 122 2.98 8.08 6.69
CA PRO A 122 3.14 7.10 7.76
C PRO A 122 4.59 6.63 7.91
N ARG A 123 5.52 7.11 7.08
CA ARG A 123 6.91 6.68 7.12
C ARG A 123 7.60 7.21 8.38
N PRO A 124 8.46 6.40 9.04
CA PRO A 124 9.20 6.84 10.21
C PRO A 124 10.16 7.98 9.86
N GLN A 125 10.33 8.97 10.73
CA GLN A 125 11.25 10.12 10.54
C GLN A 125 10.88 11.06 9.38
N TRP A 126 9.78 10.79 8.68
CA TRP A 126 9.20 11.71 7.72
C TRP A 126 8.24 12.67 8.42
N THR A 127 8.22 13.92 7.98
CA THR A 127 7.33 14.95 8.50
C THR A 127 6.68 15.66 7.33
N LEU A 128 5.37 15.48 7.19
CA LEU A 128 4.55 16.20 6.21
C LEU A 128 4.34 17.65 6.67
N MET A 129 4.71 18.61 5.84
CA MET A 129 4.54 20.03 6.13
C MET A 129 3.05 20.37 6.25
N ARG A 130 2.70 21.18 7.26
CA ARG A 130 1.30 21.56 7.53
C ARG A 130 0.72 22.42 6.41
N GLN A 131 1.50 23.39 5.95
CA GLN A 131 1.15 24.27 4.85
C GLN A 131 1.42 23.59 3.50
N SER A 132 0.56 23.84 2.52
CA SER A 132 0.77 23.44 1.13
C SER A 132 1.78 24.34 0.43
N LEU A 133 2.37 23.81 -0.64
CA LEU A 133 3.19 24.59 -1.56
C LEU A 133 2.34 25.70 -2.22
N GLN A 134 2.89 26.90 -2.29
CA GLN A 134 2.20 28.07 -2.84
C GLN A 134 2.34 28.10 -4.36
N LEU A 135 1.50 27.32 -5.04
CA LEU A 135 1.54 27.14 -6.49
C LEU A 135 0.61 28.11 -7.26
N GLY A 136 0.00 29.08 -6.57
CA GLY A 136 -0.90 30.05 -7.20
C GLY A 136 -2.22 29.44 -7.70
N ILE A 137 -2.61 28.30 -7.12
CA ILE A 137 -3.88 27.60 -7.39
C ILE A 137 -4.85 27.68 -6.20
N ASP A 138 -4.59 28.59 -5.26
CA ASP A 138 -5.40 28.78 -4.07
C ASP A 138 -6.85 29.11 -4.49
N GLY A 139 -7.78 28.20 -4.16
CA GLY A 139 -9.20 28.29 -4.54
C GLY A 139 -9.65 27.39 -5.70
N ARG A 140 -8.73 26.70 -6.41
CA ARG A 140 -9.07 25.59 -7.33
C ARG A 140 -9.34 24.33 -6.51
N LEU A 141 -10.60 23.90 -6.44
CA LEU A 141 -11.01 22.71 -5.68
C LEU A 141 -10.79 21.39 -6.45
N ASP A 142 -10.50 21.49 -7.75
CA ASP A 142 -10.34 20.36 -8.67
C ASP A 142 -8.91 19.79 -8.70
N ILE A 143 -7.91 20.52 -8.20
CA ILE A 143 -6.52 20.07 -8.14
C ILE A 143 -6.14 19.83 -6.67
N PRO A 144 -5.90 18.58 -6.25
CA PRO A 144 -5.42 18.28 -4.91
C PRO A 144 -4.14 19.06 -4.57
N ILE A 145 -4.12 19.68 -3.39
CA ILE A 145 -2.98 20.50 -2.95
C ILE A 145 -1.70 19.67 -2.82
N ALA A 146 -0.57 20.22 -3.25
CA ALA A 146 0.74 19.60 -3.07
C ALA A 146 1.36 19.99 -1.71
N ARG A 147 1.83 19.00 -0.94
CA ARG A 147 2.46 19.20 0.37
C ARG A 147 3.83 18.54 0.41
N LEU A 148 4.84 19.29 0.83
CA LEU A 148 6.20 18.78 0.97
C LEU A 148 6.27 17.83 2.17
N THR A 149 6.94 16.70 2.04
CA THR A 149 7.30 15.82 3.16
C THR A 149 8.80 15.63 3.24
N VAL A 150 9.32 15.68 4.48
CA VAL A 150 10.75 15.83 4.78
C VAL A 150 11.23 14.68 5.66
N CYS A 151 12.24 13.96 5.22
CA CYS A 151 12.92 12.94 6.02
C CYS A 151 14.06 13.58 6.83
N ASN A 152 13.97 13.49 8.15
CA ASN A 152 14.99 14.00 9.06
C ASN A 152 15.89 12.89 9.60
N GLY A 153 17.19 13.04 9.37
CA GLY A 153 18.21 12.08 9.73
C GLY A 153 18.20 10.84 8.85
N TRP A 154 19.11 9.92 9.17
CA TRP A 154 19.23 8.66 8.45
C TRP A 154 18.07 7.75 8.80
N THR A 155 17.45 7.12 7.79
CA THR A 155 16.56 5.98 8.01
C THR A 155 17.35 4.93 8.77
N LYS A 156 17.07 4.81 10.07
CA LYS A 156 17.65 3.73 10.86
C LYS A 156 16.89 2.45 10.48
N PRO A 157 17.58 1.34 10.18
CA PRO A 157 16.93 0.03 10.24
C PRO A 157 16.24 -0.05 11.60
N ARG A 158 14.91 -0.11 11.61
CA ARG A 158 14.14 -0.05 12.85
C ARG A 158 14.51 -1.27 13.71
N PRO A 159 15.10 -1.10 14.89
CA PRO A 159 15.28 -2.21 15.82
C PRO A 159 13.93 -2.67 16.45
N ASP A 160 12.84 -1.93 16.19
CA ASP A 160 11.48 -2.08 16.73
C ASP A 160 10.44 -2.61 15.73
N ASN A 161 10.82 -3.01 14.50
CA ASN A 161 9.94 -3.85 13.68
C ASN A 161 10.26 -5.31 13.97
N PRO A 162 9.60 -5.97 14.94
CA PRO A 162 9.85 -7.38 15.23
C PRO A 162 9.33 -8.27 14.10
N TYR A 163 8.56 -7.72 13.16
CA TYR A 163 7.87 -8.49 12.15
C TYR A 163 8.74 -8.75 10.93
N THR A 164 9.34 -9.94 10.89
CA THR A 164 9.80 -10.59 9.67
C THR A 164 8.70 -11.54 9.17
N PRO A 165 8.77 -12.07 7.94
CA PRO A 165 7.85 -13.13 7.50
C PRO A 165 7.77 -14.35 8.44
N GLU A 166 8.77 -14.55 9.31
CA GLU A 166 8.88 -15.64 10.29
C GLU A 166 8.38 -15.27 11.70
N SER A 167 7.86 -14.06 11.87
CA SER A 167 7.47 -13.49 13.17
C SER A 167 6.01 -13.74 13.55
N LEU A 168 5.14 -14.07 12.59
CA LEU A 168 3.72 -14.26 12.84
C LEU A 168 3.51 -15.49 13.70
N ARG A 169 2.89 -15.29 14.86
CA ARG A 169 2.66 -16.35 15.83
C ARG A 169 1.23 -16.32 16.32
N VAL A 170 0.67 -17.51 16.50
CA VAL A 170 -0.55 -17.69 17.28
C VAL A 170 -0.30 -17.19 18.70
N ARG A 171 -1.31 -16.53 19.26
CA ARG A 171 -1.26 -16.02 20.63
C ARG A 171 -1.27 -17.16 21.64
N GLU A 172 -1.02 -16.84 22.91
CA GLU A 172 -1.00 -17.83 24.00
C GLU A 172 -2.35 -18.55 24.18
N ASP A 173 -3.46 -17.89 23.82
CA ASP A 173 -4.81 -18.46 23.85
C ASP A 173 -5.12 -19.38 22.65
N GLY A 174 -4.15 -19.64 21.78
CA GLY A 174 -4.32 -20.49 20.60
C GLY A 174 -5.04 -19.82 19.43
N LYS A 175 -5.32 -18.51 19.49
CA LYS A 175 -6.01 -17.77 18.42
C LYS A 175 -5.05 -16.91 17.60
N PHE A 176 -5.43 -16.69 16.35
CA PHE A 176 -4.79 -15.73 15.44
C PHE A 176 -5.90 -15.03 14.66
N LYS A 177 -5.98 -13.70 14.73
CA LYS A 177 -7.04 -12.92 14.11
C LYS A 177 -6.54 -12.19 12.88
N ILE A 178 -7.21 -12.41 11.75
CA ILE A 178 -6.99 -11.69 10.50
C ILE A 178 -8.16 -10.73 10.26
N VAL A 179 -7.86 -9.48 9.91
CA VAL A 179 -8.85 -8.55 9.33
C VAL A 179 -8.53 -8.38 7.86
N GLN A 180 -9.51 -8.57 7.01
CA GLN A 180 -9.39 -8.36 5.57
C GLN A 180 -10.04 -7.04 5.19
N ILE A 181 -9.31 -6.20 4.46
CA ILE A 181 -9.78 -4.93 3.92
C ILE A 181 -9.60 -4.98 2.40
N SER A 182 -10.65 -4.63 1.67
CA SER A 182 -10.68 -4.68 0.20
C SER A 182 -11.41 -3.44 -0.31
N ASP A 183 -11.11 -3.03 -1.55
CA ASP A 183 -11.96 -2.10 -2.30
C ASP A 183 -12.12 -0.75 -1.61
N THR A 184 -11.01 -0.22 -1.09
CA THR A 184 -11.02 1.11 -0.50
C THR A 184 -11.12 2.20 -1.56
N HIS A 185 -10.72 1.89 -2.80
CA HIS A 185 -10.75 2.78 -3.96
C HIS A 185 -10.35 4.23 -3.62
N MET A 186 -9.24 4.36 -2.88
CA MET A 186 -8.79 5.67 -2.42
C MET A 186 -8.30 6.49 -3.59
N VAL A 187 -8.59 7.79 -3.57
CA VAL A 187 -8.22 8.73 -4.62
C VAL A 187 -7.10 9.66 -4.16
N THR A 188 -6.59 10.49 -5.07
CA THR A 188 -5.68 11.58 -4.73
C THR A 188 -6.50 12.76 -4.22
N GLY A 189 -6.41 13.07 -2.92
CA GLY A 189 -7.33 13.98 -2.23
C GLY A 189 -8.51 13.25 -1.58
N VAL A 190 -9.54 13.99 -1.17
CA VAL A 190 -10.60 13.50 -0.28
C VAL A 190 -11.68 12.62 -0.94
N GLY A 191 -11.79 12.66 -2.27
CA GLY A 191 -12.91 12.06 -3.00
C GLY A 191 -14.27 12.67 -2.66
N VAL A 192 -15.28 12.43 -3.52
CA VAL A 192 -16.67 12.80 -3.23
C VAL A 192 -17.55 11.60 -3.55
N CYS A 193 -18.15 11.02 -2.52
CA CYS A 193 -19.19 10.02 -2.66
C CYS A 193 -20.55 10.71 -2.83
N LYS A 194 -21.35 10.29 -3.81
CA LYS A 194 -22.66 10.92 -4.14
C LYS A 194 -23.84 9.96 -4.03
N ASP A 195 -23.56 8.70 -3.81
CA ASP A 195 -24.45 7.56 -3.93
C ASP A 195 -24.40 6.66 -2.69
N ALA A 196 -23.71 7.09 -1.63
CA ALA A 196 -23.73 6.43 -0.33
C ALA A 196 -25.18 6.20 0.13
N ILE A 197 -25.43 5.03 0.71
CA ILE A 197 -26.73 4.65 1.26
C ILE A 197 -26.61 4.27 2.74
N ASP A 198 -27.65 4.54 3.52
CA ASP A 198 -27.74 4.09 4.90
C ASP A 198 -28.09 2.59 5.00
N ALA A 199 -28.14 2.07 6.24
CA ALA A 199 -28.50 0.68 6.51
C ALA A 199 -29.93 0.29 6.07
N HIS A 200 -30.76 1.27 5.75
CA HIS A 200 -32.13 1.12 5.29
C HIS A 200 -32.25 1.29 3.76
N GLY A 201 -31.15 1.57 3.06
CA GLY A 201 -31.11 1.78 1.61
C GLY A 201 -31.50 3.20 1.18
N ASN A 202 -31.55 4.17 2.09
CA ASN A 202 -31.80 5.56 1.72
C ASN A 202 -30.51 6.25 1.29
N PHE A 203 -30.57 7.05 0.23
CA PHE A 203 -29.44 7.88 -0.19
C PHE A 203 -29.04 8.88 0.91
N LEU A 204 -27.74 8.92 1.18
CA LEU A 204 -27.11 9.90 2.03
C LEU A 204 -26.72 11.14 1.22
N PRO A 205 -26.63 12.32 1.84
CA PRO A 205 -26.10 13.50 1.18
C PRO A 205 -24.65 13.27 0.71
N PRO A 206 -24.21 13.93 -0.38
CA PRO A 206 -22.83 13.84 -0.82
C PRO A 206 -21.84 14.20 0.29
N SER A 207 -20.77 13.41 0.41
CA SER A 207 -19.75 13.57 1.44
C SER A 207 -18.35 13.28 0.90
N VAL A 208 -17.32 13.70 1.66
CA VAL A 208 -15.95 13.29 1.38
C VAL A 208 -15.81 11.79 1.67
N ALA A 209 -15.23 11.04 0.72
CA ALA A 209 -15.20 9.58 0.77
C ALA A 209 -14.03 9.07 1.63
N ASP A 210 -12.82 9.43 1.24
CA ASP A 210 -11.57 8.88 1.78
C ASP A 210 -11.41 9.09 3.29
N PRO A 211 -11.69 10.27 3.88
CA PRO A 211 -11.63 10.44 5.33
C PRO A 211 -12.61 9.54 6.08
N LEU A 212 -13.83 9.34 5.57
CA LEU A 212 -14.82 8.46 6.19
C LEU A 212 -14.39 6.99 6.13
N THR A 213 -13.80 6.57 5.01
CA THR A 213 -13.22 5.24 4.84
C THR A 213 -12.05 5.01 5.82
N VAL A 214 -11.15 5.98 5.98
CA VAL A 214 -10.05 5.92 6.95
C VAL A 214 -10.55 5.85 8.39
N ASP A 215 -11.54 6.66 8.75
CA ASP A 215 -12.15 6.63 10.09
C ASP A 215 -12.83 5.29 10.37
N PHE A 216 -13.54 4.74 9.38
CA PHE A 216 -14.18 3.44 9.49
C PHE A 216 -13.16 2.30 9.66
N ILE A 217 -12.10 2.27 8.84
CA ILE A 217 -10.97 1.34 9.02
C ILE A 217 -10.39 1.48 10.42
N GLY A 218 -10.15 2.72 10.88
CA GLY A 218 -9.64 2.99 12.23
C GLY A 218 -10.52 2.37 13.32
N GLY A 219 -11.83 2.60 13.26
CA GLY A 219 -12.81 2.05 14.20
C GLY A 219 -12.84 0.52 14.20
N VAL A 220 -12.80 -0.11 13.03
CA VAL A 220 -12.70 -1.58 12.91
C VAL A 220 -11.44 -2.09 13.59
N LEU A 221 -10.28 -1.47 13.33
CA LEU A 221 -9.01 -1.91 13.93
C LEU A 221 -9.01 -1.76 15.46
N ASP A 222 -9.66 -0.71 15.99
CA ASP A 222 -9.77 -0.47 17.43
C ASP A 222 -10.69 -1.48 18.14
N VAL A 223 -11.74 -1.93 17.46
CA VAL A 223 -12.67 -2.96 17.95
C VAL A 223 -12.05 -4.34 17.81
N GLU A 224 -11.57 -4.69 16.63
CA GLU A 224 -11.15 -6.05 16.29
C GLU A 224 -9.80 -6.42 16.87
N LYS A 225 -8.85 -5.46 16.91
CA LYS A 225 -7.47 -5.66 17.37
C LYS A 225 -6.82 -6.90 16.71
N PRO A 226 -6.69 -6.91 15.37
CA PRO A 226 -6.19 -8.06 14.64
C PRO A 226 -4.69 -8.30 14.88
N ASP A 227 -4.28 -9.55 14.69
CA ASP A 227 -2.87 -9.96 14.67
C ASP A 227 -2.22 -9.73 13.30
N LEU A 228 -3.03 -9.65 12.23
CA LEU A 228 -2.62 -9.37 10.85
C LEU A 228 -3.76 -8.68 10.09
N VAL A 229 -3.42 -7.69 9.28
CA VAL A 229 -4.34 -7.12 8.27
C VAL A 229 -3.94 -7.60 6.87
N ILE A 230 -4.90 -8.01 6.05
CA ILE A 230 -4.66 -8.35 4.65
C ILE A 230 -5.45 -7.39 3.76
N LEU A 231 -4.73 -6.67 2.90
CA LEU A 231 -5.30 -5.79 1.88
C LEU A 231 -5.52 -6.61 0.60
N THR A 232 -6.76 -6.88 0.22
CA THR A 232 -7.09 -7.82 -0.87
C THR A 232 -7.35 -7.14 -2.22
N GLY A 233 -6.55 -6.12 -2.54
CA GLY A 233 -6.62 -5.41 -3.82
C GLY A 233 -7.61 -4.25 -3.85
N ASP A 234 -7.51 -3.45 -4.92
CA ASP A 234 -8.30 -2.25 -5.18
C ASP A 234 -8.32 -1.26 -4.00
N GLN A 235 -7.13 -1.10 -3.45
CA GLN A 235 -6.91 -0.09 -2.42
C GLN A 235 -6.91 1.31 -3.05
N VAL A 236 -6.56 1.39 -4.34
CA VAL A 236 -6.48 2.62 -5.11
C VAL A 236 -7.51 2.61 -6.24
N HIS A 237 -8.14 3.76 -6.49
CA HIS A 237 -9.11 3.94 -7.57
C HIS A 237 -8.45 3.89 -8.97
N HIS A 238 -9.20 3.50 -10.01
CA HIS A 238 -8.67 3.42 -11.37
C HIS A 238 -8.15 4.76 -11.90
N ASP A 239 -8.83 5.87 -11.64
CA ASP A 239 -8.41 7.21 -12.11
C ASP A 239 -7.45 7.94 -11.16
N ILE A 240 -6.54 7.21 -10.50
CA ILE A 240 -5.60 7.79 -9.55
C ILE A 240 -4.57 8.71 -10.21
N LEU A 241 -4.31 9.87 -9.60
CA LEU A 241 -3.31 10.84 -10.06
C LEU A 241 -1.94 10.67 -9.36
N ASP A 242 -1.95 10.17 -8.13
CA ASP A 242 -0.76 9.78 -7.36
C ASP A 242 -1.08 8.60 -6.43
N SER A 243 -0.63 7.39 -6.79
CA SER A 243 -0.89 6.17 -6.01
C SER A 243 -0.27 6.21 -4.62
N GLN A 244 0.88 6.88 -4.43
CA GLN A 244 1.55 6.88 -3.12
C GLN A 244 0.71 7.62 -2.07
N SER A 245 0.14 8.78 -2.40
CA SER A 245 -0.71 9.54 -1.49
C SER A 245 -1.95 8.75 -1.08
N ALA A 246 -2.56 8.00 -2.01
CA ALA A 246 -3.69 7.12 -1.72
C ALA A 246 -3.29 5.93 -0.84
N ILE A 247 -2.24 5.18 -1.21
CA ILE A 247 -1.74 4.03 -0.45
C ILE A 247 -1.40 4.43 0.98
N PHE A 248 -0.77 5.59 1.19
CA PHE A 248 -0.41 6.06 2.52
C PHE A 248 -1.60 6.30 3.43
N LYS A 249 -2.74 6.76 2.88
CA LYS A 249 -3.99 6.87 3.66
C LYS A 249 -4.49 5.50 4.12
N VAL A 250 -4.43 4.49 3.25
CA VAL A 250 -4.86 3.12 3.58
C VAL A 250 -4.00 2.52 4.69
N VAL A 251 -2.66 2.64 4.59
CA VAL A 251 -1.75 1.96 5.52
C VAL A 251 -1.50 2.75 6.82
N ALA A 252 -1.77 4.05 6.86
CA ALA A 252 -1.47 4.89 8.04
C ALA A 252 -2.18 4.41 9.32
N PRO A 253 -3.47 4.02 9.31
CA PRO A 253 -4.14 3.48 10.48
C PRO A 253 -3.50 2.19 11.01
N LEU A 254 -2.95 1.36 10.12
CA LEU A 254 -2.32 0.07 10.43
C LEU A 254 -0.95 0.32 11.07
N ILE A 255 -0.15 1.18 10.44
CA ILE A 255 1.21 1.54 10.88
C ILE A 255 1.16 2.24 12.24
N THR A 256 0.23 3.17 12.44
CA THR A 256 0.07 3.89 13.72
C THR A 256 -0.28 2.93 14.87
N ARG A 257 -0.97 1.83 14.58
CA ARG A 257 -1.34 0.79 15.54
C ARG A 257 -0.31 -0.32 15.65
N SER A 258 0.79 -0.25 14.88
CA SER A 258 1.83 -1.29 14.82
C SER A 258 1.29 -2.67 14.42
N ILE A 259 0.27 -2.69 13.56
CA ILE A 259 -0.34 -3.94 13.08
C ILE A 259 0.39 -4.38 11.81
N PRO A 260 0.93 -5.62 11.75
CA PRO A 260 1.54 -6.14 10.54
C PRO A 260 0.48 -6.30 9.45
N PHE A 261 0.90 -6.09 8.20
CA PHE A 261 -0.01 -6.22 7.06
C PHE A 261 0.63 -6.85 5.84
N ALA A 262 -0.19 -7.51 5.04
CA ALA A 262 0.15 -8.08 3.74
C ALA A 262 -0.84 -7.55 2.68
N ALA A 263 -0.48 -7.64 1.41
CA ALA A 263 -1.31 -7.15 0.32
C ALA A 263 -1.21 -8.01 -0.94
N VAL A 264 -2.33 -8.11 -1.67
CA VAL A 264 -2.40 -8.46 -3.09
C VAL A 264 -2.93 -7.26 -3.87
N PHE A 265 -2.72 -7.25 -5.18
CA PHE A 265 -3.23 -6.20 -6.07
C PHE A 265 -4.56 -6.58 -6.65
N GLY A 266 -5.41 -5.58 -6.85
CA GLY A 266 -6.58 -5.67 -7.71
C GLY A 266 -6.37 -5.10 -9.10
N ASN A 267 -7.44 -5.04 -9.88
CA ASN A 267 -7.37 -4.51 -11.24
C ASN A 267 -7.23 -2.98 -11.22
N HIS A 268 -8.05 -2.28 -10.43
CA HIS A 268 -8.08 -0.82 -10.39
C HIS A 268 -6.79 -0.21 -9.85
N ASP A 269 -6.05 -0.94 -9.01
CA ASP A 269 -4.77 -0.47 -8.45
C ASP A 269 -3.77 0.04 -9.50
N THR A 270 -3.84 -0.43 -10.76
CA THR A 270 -2.88 -0.06 -11.82
C THR A 270 -3.46 0.41 -13.15
N GLU A 271 -4.77 0.66 -13.22
CA GLU A 271 -5.44 1.06 -14.46
C GLU A 271 -5.16 2.52 -14.86
N GLY A 272 -4.93 3.39 -13.89
CA GLY A 272 -4.79 4.83 -14.11
C GLY A 272 -3.57 5.20 -14.95
N SER A 273 -3.73 6.24 -15.78
CA SER A 273 -2.64 6.76 -16.63
C SER A 273 -1.43 7.25 -15.84
N TYR A 274 -1.65 7.64 -14.58
CA TYR A 274 -0.63 8.10 -13.63
C TYR A 274 -0.45 7.14 -12.45
N ALA A 275 -1.09 5.97 -12.50
CA ALA A 275 -0.93 4.95 -11.48
C ALA A 275 0.52 4.42 -11.49
N LEU A 276 1.06 4.17 -10.29
CA LEU A 276 2.30 3.43 -10.16
C LEU A 276 2.11 2.01 -10.68
N SER A 277 3.11 1.47 -11.39
CA SER A 277 3.08 0.05 -11.77
C SER A 277 3.04 -0.88 -10.55
N ARG A 278 2.49 -2.10 -10.68
CA ARG A 278 2.42 -3.10 -9.58
C ARG A 278 3.78 -3.31 -8.91
N GLY A 279 4.85 -3.40 -9.70
CA GLY A 279 6.23 -3.52 -9.18
C GLY A 279 6.69 -2.31 -8.34
N SER A 280 6.31 -1.10 -8.76
CA SER A 280 6.63 0.14 -8.02
C SER A 280 5.81 0.25 -6.74
N GLN A 281 4.52 -0.08 -6.79
CA GLN A 281 3.67 -0.15 -5.59
C GLN A 281 4.14 -1.21 -4.61
N MET A 282 4.52 -2.40 -5.10
CA MET A 282 5.09 -3.46 -4.26
C MET A 282 6.38 -3.00 -3.60
N SER A 283 7.25 -2.31 -4.33
CA SER A 283 8.48 -1.73 -3.77
C SER A 283 8.20 -0.69 -2.69
N LEU A 284 7.16 0.14 -2.90
CA LEU A 284 6.67 1.08 -1.90
C LEU A 284 6.14 0.35 -0.66
N LEU A 285 5.21 -0.58 -0.82
CA LEU A 285 4.61 -1.36 0.27
C LEU A 285 5.68 -2.10 1.09
N LYS A 286 6.65 -2.74 0.44
CA LYS A 286 7.78 -3.42 1.10
C LYS A 286 8.65 -2.49 1.94
N SER A 287 8.73 -1.22 1.56
CA SER A 287 9.54 -0.23 2.28
C SER A 287 8.86 0.32 3.55
N LEU A 288 7.56 0.07 3.71
CA LEU A 288 6.76 0.60 4.81
C LEU A 288 6.91 -0.24 6.09
N PRO A 289 6.83 0.40 7.28
CA PRO A 289 6.82 -0.32 8.55
C PRO A 289 5.70 -1.34 8.62
N PHE A 290 5.95 -2.47 9.30
CA PHE A 290 4.96 -3.54 9.53
C PHE A 290 4.45 -4.24 8.26
N SER A 291 4.97 -3.89 7.09
CA SER A 291 4.66 -4.59 5.84
C SER A 291 5.35 -5.96 5.79
N LEU A 292 4.58 -6.97 5.43
CA LEU A 292 5.01 -8.34 5.13
C LEU A 292 4.89 -8.66 3.63
N CYS A 293 4.58 -7.66 2.80
CA CYS A 293 4.44 -7.83 1.36
C CYS A 293 5.74 -8.32 0.73
N GLN A 294 5.64 -9.14 -0.32
CA GLN A 294 6.79 -9.59 -1.09
C GLN A 294 6.45 -9.58 -2.57
N ALA A 295 7.44 -9.33 -3.42
CA ALA A 295 7.22 -9.29 -4.87
C ALA A 295 6.97 -10.69 -5.48
N GLY A 296 7.44 -11.74 -4.80
CA GLY A 296 7.46 -13.09 -5.34
C GLY A 296 8.66 -13.39 -6.24
N PRO A 297 8.74 -14.62 -6.78
CA PRO A 297 9.78 -15.01 -7.73
C PRO A 297 9.66 -14.27 -9.06
N GLN A 298 10.78 -13.94 -9.68
CA GLN A 298 10.83 -13.15 -10.92
C GLN A 298 10.33 -13.94 -12.14
N GLU A 299 10.43 -15.26 -12.08
CA GLU A 299 10.03 -16.21 -13.12
C GLU A 299 8.53 -16.56 -13.11
N VAL A 300 7.79 -16.09 -12.10
CA VAL A 300 6.35 -16.31 -11.96
C VAL A 300 5.61 -15.06 -12.44
N GLU A 301 4.59 -15.22 -13.27
CA GLU A 301 3.83 -14.10 -13.80
C GLU A 301 3.06 -13.35 -12.70
N GLY A 302 2.96 -12.02 -12.84
CA GLY A 302 2.39 -11.13 -11.84
C GLY A 302 3.40 -10.67 -10.77
N VAL A 303 2.98 -9.76 -9.91
CA VAL A 303 3.78 -9.23 -8.78
C VAL A 303 2.98 -9.42 -7.51
N GLY A 304 3.59 -10.03 -6.49
CA GLY A 304 2.88 -10.33 -5.25
C GLY A 304 2.47 -11.80 -5.09
N ASN A 305 3.15 -12.71 -5.81
CA ASN A 305 3.02 -14.16 -5.58
C ASN A 305 3.95 -14.60 -4.44
N TYR A 306 3.43 -14.71 -3.22
CA TYR A 306 4.23 -15.09 -2.05
C TYR A 306 3.39 -15.84 -1.01
N TYR A 307 4.03 -16.28 0.06
CA TYR A 307 3.33 -16.87 1.19
C TYR A 307 3.89 -16.36 2.51
N LEU A 308 3.06 -16.40 3.54
CA LEU A 308 3.43 -16.16 4.92
C LEU A 308 3.05 -17.39 5.75
N GLN A 309 3.80 -17.67 6.81
CA GLN A 309 3.47 -18.74 7.74
C GLN A 309 3.19 -18.15 9.12
N VAL A 310 2.12 -18.65 9.76
CA VAL A 310 1.83 -18.37 11.16
C VAL A 310 2.30 -19.57 11.97
N PHE A 311 3.21 -19.32 12.90
CA PHE A 311 3.82 -20.34 13.73
C PHE A 311 3.08 -20.50 15.05
N SER A 312 3.27 -21.63 15.70
CA SER A 312 2.82 -21.81 17.09
C SER A 312 3.44 -20.75 18.01
N HIS A 313 2.79 -20.52 19.16
CA HIS A 313 3.24 -19.54 20.13
C HIS A 313 4.70 -19.74 20.58
N THR A 314 5.08 -20.98 20.93
CA THR A 314 6.38 -21.29 21.56
C THR A 314 7.38 -21.99 20.64
N SER A 315 6.94 -22.66 19.58
CA SER A 315 7.80 -23.41 18.67
C SER A 315 7.87 -22.76 17.28
N HIS A 316 8.86 -23.15 16.47
CA HIS A 316 8.92 -22.81 15.03
C HIS A 316 8.16 -23.82 14.16
N CYS A 317 7.06 -24.38 14.67
CA CYS A 317 6.14 -25.21 13.90
C CYS A 317 5.11 -24.31 13.19
N PRO A 318 5.04 -24.29 11.85
CA PRO A 318 4.02 -23.54 11.13
C PRO A 318 2.66 -24.23 11.27
N LEU A 319 1.65 -23.48 11.71
CA LEU A 319 0.27 -23.92 11.89
C LEU A 319 -0.64 -23.45 10.76
N ILE A 320 -0.35 -22.28 10.17
CA ILE A 320 -1.12 -21.71 9.07
C ILE A 320 -0.17 -21.30 7.96
N THR A 321 -0.52 -21.59 6.70
CA THR A 321 0.12 -20.98 5.52
C THR A 321 -0.89 -20.07 4.81
N LEU A 322 -0.51 -18.82 4.60
CA LEU A 322 -1.30 -17.83 3.87
C LEU A 322 -0.63 -17.63 2.51
N PHE A 323 -1.30 -18.02 1.43
CA PHE A 323 -0.84 -17.81 0.06
C PHE A 323 -1.43 -16.51 -0.50
N PHE A 324 -0.61 -15.72 -1.17
CA PHE A 324 -0.98 -14.47 -1.81
C PHE A 324 -0.67 -14.60 -3.30
N LEU A 325 -1.64 -14.29 -4.15
CA LEU A 325 -1.51 -14.40 -5.61
C LEU A 325 -1.92 -13.10 -6.28
N ASP A 326 -1.15 -12.71 -7.30
CA ASP A 326 -1.54 -11.65 -8.23
C ASP A 326 -2.57 -12.23 -9.22
N SER A 327 -3.82 -11.83 -9.10
CA SER A 327 -4.88 -12.24 -10.01
C SER A 327 -4.92 -11.42 -11.31
N HIS A 328 -3.94 -10.55 -11.53
CA HIS A 328 -3.83 -9.66 -12.68
C HIS A 328 -4.94 -8.61 -12.74
N GLY A 329 -5.34 -8.19 -13.94
CA GLY A 329 -6.38 -7.20 -14.17
C GLY A 329 -7.20 -7.51 -15.41
N GLN A 330 -7.94 -6.52 -15.91
CA GLN A 330 -8.67 -6.63 -17.16
C GLN A 330 -7.71 -6.79 -18.35
N ILE A 331 -8.10 -7.61 -19.32
CA ILE A 331 -7.38 -7.77 -20.59
C ILE A 331 -7.46 -6.46 -21.37
N GLN A 332 -6.31 -5.92 -21.76
CA GLN A 332 -6.27 -4.74 -22.62
C GLN A 332 -6.96 -5.04 -23.97
N SER A 333 -8.10 -4.38 -24.20
CA SER A 333 -8.92 -4.59 -25.39
C SER A 333 -9.71 -3.34 -25.75
N THR A 334 -10.12 -3.24 -27.02
CA THR A 334 -11.01 -2.18 -27.52
C THR A 334 -12.48 -2.57 -27.45
N VAL A 335 -12.79 -3.79 -26.99
CA VAL A 335 -14.17 -4.25 -26.82
C VAL A 335 -14.81 -3.56 -25.62
N LYS A 336 -16.12 -3.38 -25.69
CA LYS A 336 -16.91 -2.99 -24.54
C LYS A 336 -16.90 -4.16 -23.55
N ASP A 337 -16.49 -3.90 -22.32
CA ASP A 337 -16.40 -4.86 -21.21
C ASP A 337 -15.36 -5.98 -21.48
N PRO A 338 -14.05 -5.68 -21.41
CA PRO A 338 -13.01 -6.69 -21.59
C PRO A 338 -13.08 -7.79 -20.52
N ASP A 339 -12.74 -9.02 -20.92
CA ASP A 339 -12.58 -10.14 -20.00
C ASP A 339 -11.34 -9.95 -19.10
N TYR A 340 -11.23 -10.71 -18.02
CA TYR A 340 -10.11 -10.62 -17.08
C TYR A 340 -8.99 -11.60 -17.42
N GLU A 341 -7.75 -11.26 -17.09
CA GLU A 341 -6.64 -12.20 -17.19
C GLU A 341 -6.77 -13.29 -16.12
N PRO A 342 -6.68 -14.59 -16.49
CA PRO A 342 -6.74 -15.67 -15.52
C PRO A 342 -5.41 -15.81 -14.78
N ILE A 343 -5.44 -16.46 -13.60
CA ILE A 343 -4.24 -17.01 -12.96
C ILE A 343 -3.50 -17.88 -13.98
N LYS A 344 -2.22 -17.60 -14.18
CA LYS A 344 -1.39 -18.21 -15.23
C LYS A 344 -0.82 -19.55 -14.77
N GLN A 345 -0.46 -20.41 -15.72
CA GLN A 345 0.11 -21.72 -15.41
C GLN A 345 1.38 -21.63 -14.56
N SER A 346 2.23 -20.63 -14.81
CA SER A 346 3.44 -20.38 -14.01
C SER A 346 3.13 -20.15 -12.52
N GLN A 347 2.02 -19.47 -12.21
CA GLN A 347 1.55 -19.24 -10.84
C GLN A 347 0.97 -20.52 -10.24
N VAL A 348 0.21 -21.31 -11.00
CA VAL A 348 -0.32 -22.61 -10.56
C VAL A 348 0.82 -23.57 -10.21
N ASP A 349 1.82 -23.68 -11.08
CA ASP A 349 2.98 -24.55 -10.90
C ASP A 349 3.82 -24.11 -9.69
N TRP A 350 4.04 -22.80 -9.53
CA TRP A 350 4.70 -22.23 -8.37
C TRP A 350 3.95 -22.54 -7.08
N PHE A 351 2.63 -22.33 -7.06
CA PHE A 351 1.78 -22.57 -5.90
C PHE A 351 1.86 -24.04 -5.48
N LYS A 352 1.63 -24.98 -6.41
CA LYS A 352 1.71 -26.43 -6.13
C LYS A 352 3.09 -26.83 -5.63
N SER A 353 4.14 -26.40 -6.32
CA SER A 353 5.53 -26.72 -5.93
C SER A 353 5.87 -26.19 -4.54
N THR A 354 5.44 -24.97 -4.23
CA THR A 354 5.65 -24.32 -2.93
C THR A 354 4.87 -25.04 -1.83
N SER A 355 3.58 -25.31 -2.05
CA SER A 355 2.73 -26.04 -1.11
C SER A 355 3.31 -27.41 -0.77
N GLN A 356 3.69 -28.19 -1.78
CA GLN A 356 4.29 -29.52 -1.60
C GLN A 356 5.63 -29.45 -0.87
N ALA A 357 6.47 -28.45 -1.16
CA ALA A 357 7.72 -28.24 -0.46
C ALA A 357 7.49 -27.91 1.02
N LEU A 358 6.54 -27.03 1.32
CA LEU A 358 6.16 -26.69 2.70
C LEU A 358 5.57 -27.90 3.44
N HIS A 359 4.72 -28.69 2.78
CA HIS A 359 4.17 -29.92 3.36
C HIS A 359 5.28 -30.93 3.69
N LYS A 360 6.22 -31.16 2.76
CA LYS A 360 7.39 -32.01 3.01
C LYS A 360 8.23 -31.49 4.18
N ALA A 361 8.50 -30.18 4.23
CA ALA A 361 9.28 -29.57 5.30
C ALA A 361 8.62 -29.74 6.69
N ARG A 362 7.28 -29.69 6.75
CA ARG A 362 6.53 -29.97 7.99
C ARG A 362 6.62 -31.43 8.41
N ALA A 363 6.38 -32.37 7.49
CA ALA A 363 6.34 -33.81 7.78
C ALA A 363 7.67 -34.38 8.34
N HIS A 364 8.79 -33.69 8.13
CA HIS A 364 10.10 -34.10 8.66
C HIS A 364 10.38 -33.58 10.08
N LYS A 365 9.46 -32.85 10.73
CA LYS A 365 9.62 -32.37 12.11
C LYS A 365 8.98 -33.34 13.12
N PRO A 366 9.71 -33.83 14.14
CA PRO A 366 9.24 -34.87 15.05
C PRO A 366 8.06 -34.45 15.96
N ASP A 367 7.85 -33.15 16.17
CA ASP A 367 6.77 -32.59 17.01
C ASP A 367 5.57 -32.06 16.19
N SER A 368 5.54 -32.24 14.86
CA SER A 368 4.39 -31.78 14.07
C SER A 368 3.28 -32.82 14.12
N ASP A 369 2.27 -32.59 14.95
CA ASP A 369 0.95 -33.17 14.67
C ASP A 369 0.43 -32.51 13.40
N ASN A 370 0.75 -33.13 12.25
CA ASN A 370 0.47 -32.62 10.91
C ASN A 370 -1.05 -32.51 10.62
N SER A 371 -1.90 -33.01 11.52
CA SER A 371 -3.37 -33.02 11.39
C SER A 371 -4.03 -31.65 11.57
N SER A 372 -3.32 -30.66 12.10
CA SER A 372 -3.88 -29.35 12.48
C SER A 372 -3.40 -28.19 11.60
N HIS A 373 -2.63 -28.44 10.53
CA HIS A 373 -2.15 -27.38 9.63
C HIS A 373 -3.26 -26.91 8.67
N VAL A 374 -3.39 -25.60 8.50
CA VAL A 374 -4.38 -24.98 7.62
C VAL A 374 -3.71 -24.12 6.55
N SER A 375 -4.23 -24.15 5.33
CA SER A 375 -3.80 -23.23 4.27
C SER A 375 -4.97 -22.36 3.78
N LEU A 376 -4.71 -21.08 3.59
CA LEU A 376 -5.64 -20.09 3.02
C LEU A 376 -5.01 -19.44 1.80
N ALA A 377 -5.80 -19.03 0.81
CA ALA A 377 -5.35 -18.27 -0.34
C ALA A 377 -6.03 -16.90 -0.41
N PHE A 378 -5.29 -15.87 -0.79
CA PHE A 378 -5.77 -14.51 -0.98
C PHE A 378 -5.42 -14.06 -2.39
N MET A 379 -6.41 -13.59 -3.12
CA MET A 379 -6.29 -12.97 -4.45
C MET A 379 -7.34 -11.87 -4.56
N HIS A 380 -7.34 -11.06 -5.62
CA HIS A 380 -8.36 -10.03 -5.78
C HIS A 380 -9.49 -10.48 -6.71
N ILE A 381 -9.18 -10.85 -7.94
CA ILE A 381 -10.20 -11.28 -8.91
C ILE A 381 -10.56 -12.75 -8.62
N PRO A 382 -11.85 -13.08 -8.43
CA PRO A 382 -12.30 -14.44 -8.21
C PRO A 382 -12.05 -15.32 -9.45
N PHE A 383 -11.70 -16.59 -9.23
CA PHE A 383 -11.66 -17.58 -10.30
C PHE A 383 -13.08 -17.99 -10.74
N PRO A 384 -13.25 -18.58 -11.95
CA PRO A 384 -14.56 -18.72 -12.60
C PRO A 384 -15.63 -19.48 -11.81
N GLU A 385 -15.24 -20.40 -10.93
CA GLU A 385 -16.15 -21.17 -10.08
C GLU A 385 -17.03 -20.28 -9.19
N TYR A 386 -16.57 -19.08 -8.82
CA TYR A 386 -17.37 -18.09 -8.07
C TYR A 386 -18.56 -17.53 -8.86
N ALA A 387 -18.62 -17.72 -10.17
CA ALA A 387 -19.76 -17.34 -10.98
C ALA A 387 -20.94 -18.33 -10.86
N ASP A 388 -20.73 -19.52 -10.30
CA ASP A 388 -21.78 -20.55 -10.18
C ASP A 388 -22.92 -20.09 -9.26
N SER A 389 -24.13 -19.98 -9.80
CA SER A 389 -25.32 -19.55 -9.08
C SER A 389 -25.82 -20.58 -8.06
N ARG A 390 -25.25 -21.80 -8.06
CA ARG A 390 -25.57 -22.87 -7.11
C ARG A 390 -24.72 -22.83 -5.84
N LEU A 391 -23.74 -21.94 -5.75
CA LEU A 391 -22.93 -21.79 -4.54
C LEU A 391 -23.81 -21.42 -3.34
N GLU A 392 -23.62 -22.11 -2.23
CA GLU A 392 -24.30 -21.81 -0.98
C GLU A 392 -23.67 -20.57 -0.33
N ILE A 393 -24.49 -19.54 -0.10
CA ILE A 393 -24.07 -18.33 0.62
C ILE A 393 -24.31 -18.58 2.11
N LEU A 394 -23.23 -18.83 2.85
CA LEU A 394 -23.29 -19.02 4.31
C LEU A 394 -23.63 -17.71 5.04
N SER A 395 -23.08 -16.58 4.58
CA SER A 395 -23.34 -15.25 5.14
C SER A 395 -23.16 -14.13 4.12
N GLY A 396 -23.80 -12.98 4.35
CA GLY A 396 -23.78 -11.82 3.44
C GLY A 396 -24.83 -11.90 2.33
N HIS A 397 -24.77 -10.97 1.36
CA HIS A 397 -25.76 -10.86 0.30
C HIS A 397 -25.12 -10.50 -1.03
N ARG A 398 -25.14 -11.42 -2.01
CA ARG A 398 -24.68 -11.12 -3.38
C ARG A 398 -25.59 -10.09 -4.06
N ARG A 399 -25.15 -8.84 -4.07
CA ARG A 399 -25.79 -7.65 -4.67
C ARG A 399 -25.30 -7.35 -6.07
N GLU A 400 -24.13 -7.84 -6.45
CA GLU A 400 -23.51 -7.64 -7.76
C GLU A 400 -23.13 -8.99 -8.41
N PRO A 401 -23.05 -9.04 -9.76
CA PRO A 401 -22.50 -10.18 -10.47
C PRO A 401 -21.05 -10.47 -10.04
N THR A 402 -20.62 -11.72 -10.25
CA THR A 402 -19.19 -12.04 -10.06
C THR A 402 -18.48 -11.56 -11.31
N GLU A 403 -17.51 -10.68 -11.16
CA GLU A 403 -16.62 -10.27 -12.23
C GLU A 403 -15.31 -11.05 -12.14
N GLY A 404 -14.89 -11.65 -13.25
CA GLY A 404 -13.69 -12.48 -13.28
C GLY A 404 -13.49 -13.10 -14.65
N PRO A 405 -12.39 -13.85 -14.84
CA PRO A 405 -12.00 -14.38 -16.14
C PRO A 405 -13.04 -15.39 -16.63
N SER A 406 -13.33 -15.37 -17.93
CA SER A 406 -14.15 -16.41 -18.56
C SER A 406 -13.38 -17.72 -18.76
N TYR A 407 -12.05 -17.63 -18.82
CA TYR A 407 -11.16 -18.78 -18.94
C TYR A 407 -10.88 -19.43 -17.58
N ASN A 408 -11.09 -20.75 -17.50
CA ASN A 408 -10.75 -21.54 -16.33
C ASN A 408 -9.32 -22.10 -16.43
N SER A 409 -8.43 -21.61 -15.58
CA SER A 409 -7.05 -22.10 -15.45
C SER A 409 -6.90 -23.33 -14.57
N HIS A 410 -8.01 -23.89 -14.08
CA HIS A 410 -8.07 -24.99 -13.13
C HIS A 410 -7.36 -24.68 -11.80
N PHE A 411 -7.29 -23.40 -11.42
CA PHE A 411 -6.67 -23.01 -10.16
C PHE A 411 -7.45 -23.48 -8.94
N TYR A 412 -8.79 -23.52 -9.01
CA TYR A 412 -9.62 -24.15 -7.99
C TYR A 412 -9.21 -25.61 -7.72
N ASP A 413 -9.01 -26.40 -8.79
CA ASP A 413 -8.59 -27.80 -8.68
C ASP A 413 -7.23 -27.92 -7.98
N ALA A 414 -6.28 -27.02 -8.30
CA ALA A 414 -4.98 -26.97 -7.64
C ALA A 414 -5.09 -26.63 -6.15
N LEU A 415 -5.95 -25.67 -5.78
CA LEU A 415 -6.19 -25.32 -4.37
C LEU A 415 -6.75 -26.52 -3.59
N VAL A 416 -7.69 -27.26 -4.17
CA VAL A 416 -8.28 -28.48 -3.58
C VAL A 416 -7.23 -29.58 -3.43
N GLU A 417 -6.45 -29.84 -4.49
CA GLU A 417 -5.39 -30.87 -4.50
C GLU A 417 -4.33 -30.62 -3.41
N GLU A 418 -4.00 -29.35 -3.18
CA GLU A 418 -3.00 -28.92 -2.20
C GLU A 418 -3.58 -28.68 -0.79
N GLY A 419 -4.87 -28.96 -0.58
CA GLY A 419 -5.51 -28.89 0.74
C GLY A 419 -5.69 -27.47 1.29
N VAL A 420 -5.83 -26.47 0.42
CA VAL A 420 -6.28 -25.13 0.83
C VAL A 420 -7.74 -25.22 1.27
N VAL A 421 -8.09 -24.64 2.42
CA VAL A 421 -9.43 -24.80 2.99
C VAL A 421 -10.39 -23.67 2.60
N ALA A 422 -9.85 -22.49 2.30
CA ALA A 422 -10.60 -21.33 1.83
C ALA A 422 -9.72 -20.42 0.97
N ALA A 423 -10.36 -19.73 0.03
CA ALA A 423 -9.76 -18.71 -0.81
C ALA A 423 -10.58 -17.41 -0.74
N GLU A 424 -9.92 -16.28 -0.49
CA GLU A 424 -10.53 -14.95 -0.39
C GLU A 424 -10.32 -14.13 -1.67
N ASN A 425 -11.32 -13.31 -2.03
CA ASN A 425 -11.28 -12.38 -3.16
C ASN A 425 -12.23 -11.18 -3.01
N HIS A 426 -12.11 -10.23 -3.94
CA HIS A 426 -13.12 -9.23 -4.24
C HIS A 426 -14.24 -9.88 -5.05
N ASN A 427 -15.20 -10.46 -4.36
CA ASN A 427 -16.52 -10.61 -4.96
C ASN A 427 -17.36 -9.51 -4.35
N ALA A 428 -17.74 -8.52 -5.16
CA ALA A 428 -18.22 -7.20 -4.77
C ALA A 428 -19.45 -7.18 -3.85
N ALA A 429 -19.98 -8.32 -3.42
CA ALA A 429 -21.09 -8.35 -2.48
C ALA A 429 -21.13 -9.51 -1.48
N THR A 430 -20.09 -10.32 -1.33
CA THR A 430 -20.16 -11.44 -0.36
C THR A 430 -19.00 -11.44 0.63
N ARG A 431 -19.32 -11.75 1.89
CA ARG A 431 -18.36 -12.29 2.88
C ARG A 431 -18.05 -13.74 2.45
N SER A 432 -17.50 -13.91 1.25
CA SER A 432 -17.52 -15.20 0.55
C SER A 432 -16.20 -15.92 0.70
N TYR A 433 -16.14 -16.72 1.74
CA TYR A 433 -15.26 -17.88 1.79
C TYR A 433 -15.78 -18.92 0.81
N LEU A 434 -15.01 -19.30 -0.21
CA LEU A 434 -15.27 -20.57 -0.88
C LEU A 434 -14.56 -21.68 -0.12
N LYS A 435 -15.32 -22.45 0.63
CA LYS A 435 -14.83 -23.66 1.27
C LYS A 435 -14.52 -24.72 0.20
N LEU A 436 -13.33 -25.29 0.27
CA LEU A 436 -12.83 -26.24 -0.72
C LEU A 436 -12.91 -27.70 -0.21
N GLY A 437 -13.40 -28.61 -1.06
CA GLY A 437 -13.35 -30.07 -0.86
C GLY A 437 -14.55 -30.73 -0.14
N PRO A 438 -14.78 -32.05 -0.35
CA PRO A 438 -15.84 -32.80 0.31
C PRO A 438 -15.42 -33.26 1.73
N GLY A 439 -16.23 -32.94 2.75
CA GLY A 439 -16.23 -33.70 4.01
C GLY A 439 -15.48 -33.16 5.24
N TYR A 440 -14.93 -31.93 5.23
CA TYR A 440 -14.46 -31.30 6.47
C TYR A 440 -15.62 -30.71 7.29
N ALA A 441 -16.49 -31.59 7.78
CA ALA A 441 -17.50 -31.29 8.78
C ALA A 441 -17.18 -32.11 10.02
N THR A 442 -16.24 -31.63 10.86
CA THR A 442 -16.12 -32.01 12.28
C THR A 442 -14.98 -31.16 12.90
N GLU A 443 -15.37 -30.31 13.85
CA GLU A 443 -14.54 -29.51 14.78
C GLU A 443 -13.66 -28.37 14.22
N ALA A 444 -12.84 -28.55 13.17
CA ALA A 444 -12.07 -27.42 12.60
C ALA A 444 -12.96 -26.35 11.94
N ALA A 445 -14.17 -26.75 11.54
CA ALA A 445 -15.17 -25.91 10.88
C ALA A 445 -15.84 -24.87 11.81
N VAL A 446 -15.87 -25.11 13.13
CA VAL A 446 -16.49 -24.18 14.08
C VAL A 446 -15.58 -22.96 14.34
N GLY A 447 -14.27 -23.09 14.09
CA GLY A 447 -13.32 -21.98 14.18
C GLY A 447 -13.31 -21.06 12.95
N LEU A 448 -13.62 -21.59 11.76
CA LEU A 448 -13.64 -20.87 10.48
C LEU A 448 -14.76 -19.83 10.37
N GLU A 449 -15.88 -20.02 11.07
CA GLU A 449 -17.00 -19.05 11.10
C GLU A 449 -16.61 -17.72 11.76
N ASP A 450 -15.55 -17.70 12.60
CA ASP A 450 -15.00 -16.53 13.29
C ASP A 450 -13.63 -16.07 12.72
N MET A 451 -13.11 -16.69 11.64
CA MET A 451 -11.69 -16.54 11.25
C MET A 451 -11.33 -15.28 10.47
N ALA A 452 -12.28 -14.50 9.96
CA ALA A 452 -12.01 -13.13 9.55
C ALA A 452 -13.28 -12.28 9.55
N HIS A 453 -13.18 -11.07 10.11
CA HIS A 453 -14.15 -10.02 9.82
C HIS A 453 -13.69 -9.33 8.53
N THR A 454 -14.34 -9.66 7.42
CA THR A 454 -14.16 -8.93 6.15
C THR A 454 -14.83 -7.57 6.26
N VAL A 455 -14.03 -6.52 6.05
CA VAL A 455 -14.46 -5.12 6.14
C VAL A 455 -14.40 -4.55 4.74
N LYS A 456 -15.58 -4.46 4.10
CA LYS A 456 -15.75 -3.68 2.86
C LYS A 456 -16.04 -2.24 3.25
N THR A 457 -15.30 -1.29 2.68
CA THR A 457 -15.47 0.13 2.94
C THR A 457 -16.53 0.68 1.98
N GLY A 458 -17.73 0.98 2.49
CA GLY A 458 -18.90 1.33 1.68
C GLY A 458 -19.12 2.83 1.44
N ILE A 459 -18.06 3.64 1.49
CA ILE A 459 -18.14 5.08 1.16
C ILE A 459 -16.97 5.41 0.24
N THR A 460 -17.09 5.01 -1.01
CA THR A 460 -16.12 5.26 -2.08
C THR A 460 -16.67 6.32 -3.02
N ALA A 461 -15.79 7.07 -3.68
CA ALA A 461 -16.18 7.96 -4.76
C ALA A 461 -16.21 7.11 -6.05
N GLU A 462 -17.36 6.54 -6.41
CA GLU A 462 -17.58 5.91 -7.72
C GLU A 462 -17.84 6.95 -8.82
#